data_AF-A0A838TZP7-F1
#
_entry.id   AF-A0A838TZP7-F1
#
_cell.length_a   1.000
_cell.length_b   1.000
_cell.length_c   1.000
_cell.angle_alpha   90.00
_cell.angle_beta   90.00
_cell.angle_gamma   90.00
#
_symmetry.space_group_name_H-M   'P 1'
#
loop_
_entity.id
_entity.type
_entity.pdbx_description
1 polymer ?
#
loop_
_entity_poly.entity_id
_entity_poly.type
_entity_poly.pdbx_seq_one_letter_code
_entity_poly.pdbx_strand_id
1 'polypeptide(L)'
;MLESQPCQFQKAWVGMCRRPSTNGWCTEHEALKCRVCGKQAVKTCDFTGTNPLVCGVPLCHTCQHEPYIKGKVDFPSKHMNAADFSQASGESVLAEMSSHK
;
A
#
# COMPACT_ATOMS: atom_id res chain seq x y z
N MET A 1 14.40 -34.15 -9.61
CA MET A 1 13.03 -33.62 -9.39
C MET A 1 13.20 -32.43 -8.47
N LEU A 2 12.86 -31.20 -8.88
CA LEU A 2 12.93 -30.06 -7.96
C LEU A 2 11.76 -30.16 -7.00
N GLU A 3 12.06 -30.44 -5.74
CA GLU A 3 11.08 -30.48 -4.66
C GLU A 3 10.52 -29.06 -4.44
N SER A 4 9.23 -28.87 -4.69
CA SER A 4 8.57 -27.61 -4.44
C SER A 4 8.32 -27.45 -2.94
N GLN A 5 9.01 -26.52 -2.30
CA GLN A 5 8.84 -26.19 -0.89
C GLN A 5 7.79 -25.06 -0.75
N PRO A 6 7.02 -25.02 0.36
CA PRO A 6 6.09 -23.92 0.60
C PRO A 6 6.83 -22.61 0.84
N CYS A 7 6.28 -21.50 0.35
CA CYS A 7 6.86 -20.18 0.56
C CYS A 7 6.89 -19.79 2.04
N GLN A 8 8.03 -19.30 2.52
CA GLN A 8 8.24 -18.91 3.92
C GLN A 8 7.67 -17.53 4.26
N PHE A 9 7.00 -16.86 3.34
CA PHE A 9 6.49 -15.50 3.54
C PHE A 9 5.20 -15.49 4.38
N GLN A 10 5.15 -14.66 5.42
CA GLN A 10 3.99 -14.52 6.31
C GLN A 10 3.20 -13.24 6.01
N LYS A 11 1.96 -13.39 5.54
CA LYS A 11 1.02 -12.30 5.32
C LYS A 11 0.24 -12.02 6.60
N ALA A 12 0.03 -10.75 6.90
CA ALA A 12 -0.60 -10.24 8.12
C ALA A 12 -1.98 -10.85 8.40
N TRP A 13 -2.81 -10.99 7.37
CA TRP A 13 -4.21 -11.44 7.50
C TRP A 13 -4.46 -12.85 6.94
N VAL A 14 -3.53 -13.39 6.14
CA VAL A 14 -3.65 -14.72 5.51
C VAL A 14 -2.83 -15.79 6.25
N GLY A 15 -1.81 -15.38 7.02
CA GLY A 15 -0.81 -16.29 7.57
C GLY A 15 0.26 -16.68 6.55
N MET A 16 0.78 -17.90 6.64
CA MET A 16 1.86 -18.38 5.75
C MET A 16 1.41 -18.49 4.28
N CYS A 17 2.29 -18.09 3.37
CA CYS A 17 2.08 -18.25 1.94
C CYS A 17 2.18 -19.74 1.57
N ARG A 18 1.11 -20.30 0.99
CA ARG A 18 1.05 -21.70 0.57
C ARG A 18 1.48 -21.95 -0.87
N ARG A 19 2.08 -20.95 -1.54
CA ARG A 19 2.52 -21.12 -2.92
C ARG A 19 3.80 -21.96 -2.98
N PRO A 20 3.93 -22.83 -4.01
CA PRO A 20 5.15 -23.58 -4.22
C PRO A 20 6.30 -22.64 -4.57
N SER A 21 7.49 -22.98 -4.09
CA SER A 21 8.72 -22.26 -4.32
C SER A 21 9.88 -23.23 -4.51
N THR A 22 10.83 -22.80 -5.31
CA THR A 22 12.09 -23.49 -5.57
C THR A 22 13.17 -23.16 -4.54
N ASN A 23 13.13 -21.94 -3.96
CA ASN A 23 14.17 -21.37 -3.11
C ASN A 23 13.64 -20.84 -1.77
N GLY A 24 12.46 -21.29 -1.33
CA GLY A 24 11.77 -20.81 -0.13
C GLY A 24 10.94 -19.53 -0.32
N TRP A 25 11.09 -18.81 -1.44
CA TRP A 25 10.28 -17.65 -1.83
C TRP A 25 9.53 -17.89 -3.15
N CYS A 26 8.22 -17.63 -3.22
CA CYS A 26 7.53 -17.66 -4.51
C CYS A 26 7.93 -16.44 -5.35
N THR A 27 7.67 -16.48 -6.66
CA THR A 27 7.99 -15.40 -7.61
C THR A 27 7.49 -14.01 -7.18
N GLU A 28 6.37 -13.94 -6.45
CA GLU A 28 5.86 -12.68 -5.91
C GLU A 28 6.67 -12.15 -4.72
N HIS A 29 7.12 -13.04 -3.83
CA HIS A 29 7.78 -12.65 -2.58
C HIS A 29 9.30 -12.63 -2.70
N GLU A 30 9.88 -13.23 -3.74
CA GLU A 30 11.32 -13.22 -4.00
C GLU A 30 11.84 -11.79 -4.24
N ALA A 31 11.07 -10.98 -4.97
CA ALA A 31 11.40 -9.58 -5.25
C ALA A 31 11.14 -8.63 -4.06
N LEU A 32 10.46 -9.06 -3.00
CA LEU A 32 10.12 -8.19 -1.90
C LEU A 32 11.31 -7.94 -0.97
N LYS A 33 11.61 -6.66 -0.80
CA LYS A 33 12.61 -6.16 0.15
C LYS A 33 11.95 -5.44 1.30
N CYS A 34 12.57 -5.56 2.47
CA CYS A 34 12.20 -4.84 3.67
C CYS A 34 12.30 -3.34 3.40
N ARG A 35 11.21 -2.61 3.61
CA ARG A 35 11.18 -1.17 3.35
C ARG A 35 12.11 -0.36 4.27
N VAL A 36 12.50 -0.91 5.42
CA VAL A 36 13.35 -0.24 6.41
C VAL A 36 14.84 -0.45 6.14
N CYS A 37 15.25 -1.67 5.78
CA CYS A 37 16.67 -2.03 5.69
C CYS A 37 17.11 -2.61 4.34
N GLY A 38 16.20 -2.79 3.38
CA GLY A 38 16.50 -3.33 2.05
C GLY A 38 16.80 -4.84 2.00
N LYS A 39 16.87 -5.55 3.14
CA LYS A 39 17.06 -7.01 3.19
C LYS A 39 15.82 -7.76 2.69
N GLN A 40 15.92 -9.07 2.46
CA GLN A 40 14.78 -9.89 2.04
C GLN A 40 13.61 -9.77 3.02
N ALA A 41 12.41 -9.49 2.50
CA ALA A 41 11.21 -9.44 3.32
C ALA A 41 10.71 -10.85 3.61
N VAL A 42 10.36 -11.11 4.87
CA VAL A 42 9.86 -12.41 5.34
C VAL A 42 8.42 -12.34 5.83
N LYS A 43 7.96 -11.14 6.18
CA LYS A 43 6.63 -10.90 6.71
C LYS A 43 6.09 -9.57 6.23
N THR A 44 4.77 -9.39 6.26
CA THR A 44 4.15 -8.07 6.16
C THR A 44 3.76 -7.56 7.54
N CYS A 45 3.82 -6.25 7.75
CA CYS A 45 3.31 -5.59 8.94
C CYS A 45 1.83 -5.91 9.14
N ASP A 46 1.51 -6.48 10.30
CA ASP A 46 0.17 -6.87 10.75
C ASP A 46 -0.57 -5.77 11.52
N PHE A 47 0.07 -4.62 11.70
CA PHE A 47 -0.56 -3.50 12.39
C PHE A 47 -1.83 -3.05 11.65
N THR A 48 -2.93 -3.06 12.38
CA THR A 48 -4.22 -2.44 12.05
C THR A 48 -4.35 -1.18 12.89
N GLY A 49 -4.22 -0.03 12.25
CA GLY A 49 -4.30 1.28 12.91
C GLY A 49 -5.69 1.87 12.91
N THR A 50 -5.74 3.19 12.75
CA THR A 50 -6.98 3.99 12.63
C THR A 50 -7.76 3.69 11.33
N ASN A 51 -7.12 3.05 10.35
CA ASN A 51 -7.75 2.63 9.11
C ASN A 51 -8.16 1.14 9.22
N PRO A 52 -9.31 0.70 8.68
CA PRO A 52 -9.73 -0.70 8.73
C PRO A 52 -8.85 -1.64 7.88
N LEU A 53 -7.83 -1.09 7.21
CA LEU A 53 -6.90 -1.83 6.36
C LEU A 53 -5.61 -2.14 7.12
N VAL A 54 -5.15 -3.39 6.99
CA VAL A 54 -3.84 -3.82 7.44
C VAL A 54 -2.73 -3.05 6.73
N CYS A 55 -1.67 -2.68 7.47
CA CYS A 55 -0.54 -1.92 6.94
C CYS A 55 0.11 -2.58 5.71
N GLY A 56 0.38 -3.89 5.76
CA GLY A 56 0.85 -4.66 4.61
C GLY A 56 2.28 -4.36 4.16
N VAL A 57 3.04 -3.51 4.86
CA VAL A 57 4.42 -3.16 4.51
C VAL A 57 5.34 -4.39 4.63
N PRO A 58 6.15 -4.72 3.60
CA PRO A 58 7.09 -5.84 3.66
C PRO A 58 8.26 -5.55 4.61
N LEU A 59 8.53 -6.49 5.50
CA LEU A 59 9.50 -6.36 6.59
C LEU A 59 10.40 -7.59 6.71
N CYS A 60 11.61 -7.34 7.19
CA CYS A 60 12.55 -8.36 7.62
C CYS A 60 12.15 -8.90 9.01
N HIS A 61 12.73 -10.02 9.47
CA HIS A 61 12.37 -10.62 10.77
C HIS A 61 12.62 -9.66 11.95
N THR A 62 13.70 -8.88 11.87
CA THR A 62 14.16 -7.96 12.91
C THR A 62 13.58 -6.56 12.81
N CYS A 63 12.96 -6.23 11.67
CA CYS A 63 12.48 -4.89 11.38
C CYS A 63 11.02 -4.77 11.82
N GLN A 64 10.68 -3.69 12.51
CA GLN A 64 9.31 -3.34 12.85
C GLN A 64 8.93 -2.06 12.12
N HIS A 65 7.71 -2.05 11.57
CA HIS A 65 7.11 -0.83 11.06
C HIS A 65 6.26 -0.25 12.18
N GLU A 66 6.72 0.84 12.79
CA GLU A 66 5.93 1.63 13.72
C GLU A 66 5.15 2.71 12.95
N PRO A 67 3.82 2.60 12.85
CA PRO A 67 3.01 3.51 12.07
C PRO A 67 2.63 4.80 12.81
N TYR A 68 3.15 5.02 14.03
CA TYR A 68 2.79 6.16 14.86
C TYR A 68 3.99 7.07 15.16
N ILE A 69 4.46 7.79 14.14
CA ILE A 69 5.16 9.05 14.37
C ILE A 69 4.11 10.16 14.48
N LYS A 70 3.91 10.64 15.71
CA LYS A 70 3.18 11.87 16.03
C LYS A 70 3.75 13.00 15.15
N GLY A 71 3.13 13.28 14.00
CA GLY A 71 3.46 14.42 13.13
C GLY A 71 4.14 14.18 11.77
N LYS A 72 4.23 12.96 11.22
CA LYS A 72 4.69 12.77 9.81
C LYS A 72 3.81 11.79 9.04
N VAL A 73 3.03 12.34 8.11
CA VAL A 73 2.22 11.61 7.12
C VAL A 73 3.10 11.17 5.95
N ASP A 74 3.90 10.11 6.11
CA ASP A 74 4.56 9.48 4.95
C ASP A 74 3.65 8.40 4.36
N PHE A 75 2.52 8.84 3.80
CA PHE A 75 1.78 8.02 2.85
C PHE A 75 2.52 8.12 1.52
N PRO A 76 3.02 7.01 0.94
CA PRO A 76 3.46 7.06 -0.44
C PRO A 76 2.24 7.33 -1.31
N SER A 77 2.11 8.58 -1.76
CA SER A 77 1.18 9.04 -2.79
C SER A 77 1.38 8.25 -4.08
N LYS A 78 0.86 7.03 -4.15
CA LYS A 78 0.69 6.33 -5.42
C LYS A 78 -0.65 6.76 -6.00
N HIS A 79 -0.54 7.74 -6.90
CA HIS A 79 -1.47 8.07 -7.99
C HIS A 79 -2.91 8.47 -7.60
N MET A 80 -3.08 9.74 -7.26
CA MET A 80 -4.10 10.53 -7.95
C MET A 80 -3.38 11.27 -9.08
N ASN A 81 -3.60 10.86 -10.33
CA ASN A 81 -3.14 11.66 -11.46
C ASN A 81 -3.97 12.94 -11.48
N ALA A 82 -3.32 14.10 -11.40
CA ALA A 82 -3.92 15.43 -11.50
C ALA A 82 -4.51 15.76 -12.89
N ALA A 83 -4.65 14.76 -13.78
CA ALA A 83 -5.06 14.96 -15.17
C ALA A 83 -6.58 14.95 -15.39
N ASP A 84 -7.40 14.74 -14.35
CA ASP A 84 -8.87 14.74 -14.49
C ASP A 84 -9.52 16.08 -14.11
N PHE A 85 -8.74 17.10 -13.74
CA PHE A 85 -9.25 18.43 -13.41
C PHE A 85 -9.13 19.37 -14.64
N SER A 86 -9.72 18.98 -15.76
CA SER A 86 -9.80 19.83 -16.96
C SER A 86 -11.04 19.54 -17.79
N GLN A 87 -12.19 19.99 -17.30
CA GLN A 87 -13.25 20.56 -18.13
C GLN A 87 -13.66 21.88 -17.46
N ALA A 88 -12.99 22.97 -17.82
CA ALA A 88 -13.45 23.93 -18.83
C ALA A 88 -14.67 24.72 -18.32
N SER A 89 -14.44 25.75 -17.50
CA SER A 89 -14.55 27.17 -17.91
C SER A 89 -15.57 27.48 -19.01
N GLY A 90 -16.63 28.20 -18.62
CA GLY A 90 -17.20 29.30 -19.39
C GLY A 90 -18.39 28.97 -20.29
N GLU A 91 -19.59 29.32 -19.83
CA GLU A 91 -20.48 30.16 -20.62
C GLU A 91 -21.24 31.11 -19.69
N SER A 92 -21.20 32.38 -20.08
CA SER A 92 -21.82 33.54 -19.44
C SER A 92 -23.16 33.81 -20.11
N VAL A 93 -23.99 34.63 -19.44
CA VAL A 93 -25.30 35.20 -19.83
C VAL A 93 -26.48 34.24 -19.68
N LEU A 94 -27.58 34.57 -18.98
CA LEU A 94 -28.32 35.83 -19.00
C LEU A 94 -29.15 35.97 -17.70
N ALA A 95 -29.23 37.21 -17.19
CA ALA A 95 -30.35 37.89 -16.50
C ALA A 95 -31.37 37.05 -15.67
N GLU A 96 -31.75 37.41 -14.44
CA GLU A 96 -32.25 38.73 -14.03
C GLU A 96 -31.99 38.98 -12.54
N MET A 97 -31.55 40.19 -12.24
CA MET A 97 -31.63 40.78 -10.90
C MET A 97 -32.85 41.71 -10.87
N SER A 98 -33.38 41.90 -9.66
CA SER A 98 -34.14 43.07 -9.21
C SER A 98 -35.67 42.96 -9.20
N SER A 99 -36.19 42.68 -8.00
CA SER A 99 -36.66 43.73 -7.08
C SER A 99 -38.05 43.47 -6.54
N HIS A 100 -38.10 43.41 -5.21
CA HIS A 100 -39.19 43.89 -4.39
C HIS A 100 -39.93 45.08 -5.02
N LYS A 101 -41.26 44.96 -5.12
CA LYS A 101 -42.16 45.84 -4.39
C LYS A 101 -43.46 45.11 -4.05
#